data_AF-A0A8T7IBQ4-F1
#
_entry.id   AF-A0A8T7IBQ4-F1
#
_cell.length_a   1.000
_cell.length_b   1.000
_cell.length_c   1.000
_cell.angle_alpha   90.00
_cell.angle_beta   90.00
_cell.angle_gamma   90.00
#
_symmetry.space_group_name_H-M   'P 1'
#
loop_
_entity.id
_entity.type
_entity.pdbx_description
1 polymer ?
#
loop_
_entity_poly.entity_id
_entity_poly.type
_entity_poly.pdbx_seq_one_letter_code
_entity_poly.pdbx_strand_id
1 'polypeptide(L)'
;MSKQCIGCGREIAWGSTDCPFCGSSQSRFKKALRPFLFVVLVIAVVMIGGKTWHEQAINQAITSSNQINEESIKELQLALEQAQSKTKTLTERTASLTEQLNQKKESQQSANANAEEQIEELNKQLKTAQETADKQRGRASWLAKERTRLESEVTQLKQQVSQLQAAKNATNNTTTQSTLNNPETTDVQTSQNTSTPPDEEGDGT
;
A
#
# COMPACT_ATOMS: atom_id res chain seq x y z
N MET A 1 -13.11 81.24 -87.66
CA MET A 1 -13.32 79.89 -87.09
C MET A 1 -14.51 79.95 -86.14
N SER A 2 -15.65 79.36 -86.51
CA SER A 2 -16.82 79.25 -85.64
C SER A 2 -16.57 78.23 -84.51
N LYS A 3 -17.11 78.47 -83.32
CA LYS A 3 -17.11 77.48 -82.22
C LYS A 3 -18.53 76.95 -82.04
N GLN A 4 -18.67 75.64 -81.88
CA GLN A 4 -19.95 75.01 -81.56
C GLN A 4 -20.22 75.10 -80.05
N CYS A 5 -21.49 75.26 -79.69
CA CYS A 5 -21.95 75.25 -78.32
C CYS A 5 -21.77 73.87 -77.69
N ILE A 6 -21.18 73.81 -76.49
CA ILE A 6 -20.95 72.56 -75.77
C ILE A 6 -22.26 71.93 -75.26
N GLY A 7 -23.34 72.71 -75.14
CA GLY A 7 -24.67 72.23 -74.72
C GLY A 7 -25.50 71.69 -75.90
N CYS A 8 -25.73 72.50 -76.93
CA CYS A 8 -26.67 72.19 -78.02
C CYS A 8 -26.03 71.99 -79.40
N GLY A 9 -24.70 72.09 -79.52
CA GLY A 9 -23.97 71.83 -80.78
C GLY A 9 -24.06 72.92 -81.85
N ARG A 10 -24.87 73.97 -81.65
CA ARG A 10 -25.05 75.07 -82.63
C ARG A 10 -23.86 76.03 -82.65
N GLU A 11 -23.59 76.64 -83.80
CA GLU A 11 -22.54 77.66 -83.94
C GLU A 11 -22.85 78.90 -83.11
N ILE A 12 -21.85 79.41 -82.40
CA ILE A 12 -21.95 80.62 -81.57
C ILE A 12 -20.80 81.60 -81.86
N ALA A 13 -21.05 82.88 -81.58
CA ALA A 13 -20.07 83.94 -81.70
C ALA A 13 -18.87 83.71 -80.76
N TRP A 14 -17.68 84.04 -81.25
CA TRP A 14 -16.45 83.83 -80.48
C TRP A 14 -16.39 84.80 -79.29
N GLY A 15 -16.27 84.27 -78.07
CA GLY A 15 -16.21 85.06 -76.83
C GLY A 15 -17.50 85.10 -76.00
N SER A 16 -18.63 84.57 -76.50
CA SER A 16 -19.86 84.47 -75.69
C SER A 16 -19.69 83.43 -74.57
N THR A 17 -19.81 83.86 -73.31
CA THR A 17 -19.71 82.99 -72.12
C THR A 17 -20.86 81.98 -72.01
N ASP A 18 -22.04 82.35 -72.51
CA ASP A 18 -23.25 81.53 -72.45
C ASP A 18 -23.92 81.46 -73.82
N CYS A 19 -24.56 80.32 -74.13
CA CYS A 19 -25.27 80.15 -75.39
C CYS A 19 -26.59 80.95 -75.38
N PRO A 20 -26.84 81.84 -76.35
CA PRO A 20 -28.09 82.61 -76.40
C PRO A 20 -29.33 81.75 -76.68
N PHE A 21 -29.14 80.54 -77.22
CA PHE A 21 -30.25 79.66 -77.60
C PHE A 21 -30.68 78.69 -76.50
N CYS A 22 -29.73 78.16 -75.72
CA CYS A 22 -30.02 77.15 -74.69
C CYS A 22 -29.55 77.56 -73.28
N GLY A 23 -28.97 78.75 -73.12
CA GLY A 23 -28.45 79.23 -71.84
C GLY A 23 -27.25 78.47 -71.29
N SER A 24 -26.69 77.50 -72.05
CA SER A 24 -25.60 76.67 -71.53
C SER A 24 -24.28 77.44 -71.51
N SER A 25 -23.58 77.43 -70.37
CA SER A 25 -22.26 78.03 -70.24
C SER A 25 -21.22 77.29 -71.10
N GLN A 26 -20.40 78.05 -71.82
CA GLN A 26 -19.39 77.55 -72.77
C GLN A 26 -18.03 77.24 -72.12
N SER A 27 -17.92 77.38 -70.79
CA SER A 27 -16.74 76.97 -70.05
C SER A 27 -16.75 75.46 -69.80
N ARG A 28 -15.84 74.72 -70.45
CA ARG A 28 -15.62 73.29 -70.18
C ARG A 28 -15.30 73.02 -68.71
N PHE A 29 -14.63 73.97 -68.05
CA PHE A 29 -14.32 73.90 -66.62
C PHE A 29 -15.60 73.89 -65.78
N LYS A 30 -16.55 74.82 -66.00
CA LYS A 30 -17.81 74.86 -65.24
C LYS A 30 -18.70 73.62 -65.48
N LYS A 31 -18.68 73.05 -66.69
CA LYS A 31 -19.45 71.83 -67.02
C LYS A 31 -18.84 70.56 -66.41
N ALA A 32 -17.52 70.48 -66.28
CA ALA A 32 -16.82 69.35 -65.66
C ALA A 32 -16.64 69.48 -64.13
N LEU A 33 -16.68 70.70 -63.58
CA LEU A 33 -16.49 70.95 -62.15
C LEU A 33 -17.60 70.33 -61.29
N ARG A 34 -18.85 70.38 -61.73
CA ARG A 34 -19.98 69.75 -61.01
C ARG A 34 -19.81 68.24 -60.86
N PRO A 35 -19.65 67.44 -61.93
CA PRO A 35 -19.45 66.00 -61.78
C PRO A 35 -18.14 65.67 -61.05
N PHE A 36 -17.08 66.47 -61.22
CA PHE A 36 -15.83 66.31 -60.47
C PHE A 36 -16.03 66.49 -58.95
N LEU A 37 -16.75 67.53 -58.52
CA LEU A 37 -17.06 67.75 -57.10
C LEU A 37 -17.89 66.61 -56.51
N PHE A 38 -18.83 66.05 -57.27
CA PHE A 38 -19.57 64.86 -56.84
C PHE A 38 -18.66 63.65 -56.65
N VAL A 39 -17.75 63.39 -57.59
CA VAL A 39 -16.79 62.27 -57.48
C VAL A 39 -15.86 62.46 -56.29
N VAL A 40 -15.32 63.67 -56.08
CA VAL A 40 -14.47 63.98 -54.92
C VAL A 40 -15.23 63.78 -53.60
N LEU A 41 -16.50 64.18 -53.55
CA LEU A 41 -17.35 64.02 -52.36
C LEU A 41 -17.61 62.53 -52.07
N VAL A 42 -17.92 61.74 -53.09
CA VAL A 42 -18.12 60.29 -52.94
C VAL A 42 -16.83 59.60 -52.46
N ILE A 43 -15.67 59.95 -53.03
CA ILE A 43 -14.38 59.41 -52.58
C ILE A 43 -14.11 59.79 -51.12
N ALA A 44 -14.39 61.04 -50.73
CA ALA A 44 -14.22 61.50 -49.35
C ALA A 44 -15.12 60.71 -48.38
N VAL A 45 -16.38 60.47 -48.74
CA VAL A 45 -17.32 59.67 -47.92
C VAL A 45 -16.85 58.22 -47.79
N VAL A 46 -16.36 57.61 -48.87
CA VAL A 46 -15.81 56.24 -48.84
C VAL A 46 -14.55 56.15 -47.98
N MET A 47 -13.64 57.13 -48.06
CA MET A 47 -12.45 57.14 -47.19
C MET A 47 -12.80 57.31 -45.71
N ILE A 48 -13.76 58.18 -45.39
CA ILE A 48 -14.21 58.39 -44.01
C ILE A 48 -14.90 57.12 -43.46
N GLY A 49 -15.82 56.53 -44.23
CA GLY A 49 -16.51 55.30 -43.83
C GLY A 49 -15.59 54.08 -43.75
N GLY A 50 -14.60 53.98 -44.65
CA GLY A 50 -13.60 52.91 -44.61
C GLY A 50 -12.68 53.00 -43.39
N LYS A 51 -12.26 54.21 -43.01
CA LYS A 51 -11.41 54.42 -41.84
C LYS A 51 -12.12 54.04 -40.54
N THR A 52 -13.37 54.50 -40.36
CA THR A 52 -14.13 54.20 -39.13
C THR A 52 -14.43 52.71 -39.00
N TRP A 53 -14.76 52.03 -40.10
CA TRP A 53 -15.03 50.59 -40.09
C TRP A 53 -13.76 49.79 -39.79
N HIS A 54 -12.62 50.19 -40.34
CA HIS A 54 -11.35 49.52 -40.07
C HIS A 54 -10.90 49.69 -38.62
N GLU A 55 -11.06 50.90 -38.06
CA GLU A 55 -10.72 51.20 -36.66
C GLU A 55 -11.63 50.43 -35.69
N GLN A 56 -12.93 50.32 -36.01
CA GLN A 56 -13.86 49.52 -35.24
C GLN A 56 -13.53 48.02 -35.29
N ALA A 57 -13.19 47.49 -36.46
CA ALA A 57 -12.77 46.09 -36.61
C ALA A 57 -11.46 45.79 -35.85
N ILE A 58 -10.49 46.70 -35.87
CA ILE A 58 -9.23 46.56 -35.13
C ILE A 58 -9.50 46.58 -33.63
N ASN A 59 -10.28 47.54 -33.13
CA ASN A 59 -10.59 47.64 -31.70
C ASN A 59 -11.40 46.43 -31.18
N GLN A 60 -12.28 45.86 -32.01
CA GLN A 60 -13.00 44.63 -31.69
C GLN A 60 -12.07 43.38 -31.67
N ALA A 61 -11.11 43.31 -32.60
CA ALA A 61 -10.10 42.25 -32.61
C ALA A 61 -9.15 42.35 -31.39
N ILE A 62 -8.74 43.56 -31.01
CA ILE A 62 -7.89 43.78 -29.83
C ILE A 62 -8.63 43.39 -28.54
N THR A 63 -9.89 43.80 -28.39
CA THR A 63 -10.69 43.49 -27.19
C THR A 63 -10.96 41.99 -27.05
N SER A 64 -11.35 41.31 -28.14
CA SER A 64 -11.53 39.86 -28.12
C SER A 64 -10.23 39.11 -27.86
N SER A 65 -9.10 39.54 -28.44
CA SER A 65 -7.78 38.97 -28.14
C SER A 65 -7.39 39.16 -26.68
N ASN A 66 -7.65 40.34 -26.10
CA ASN A 66 -7.35 40.61 -24.69
C ASN A 66 -8.21 39.76 -23.76
N GLN A 67 -9.49 39.54 -24.09
CA GLN A 67 -10.37 38.64 -23.34
C GLN A 67 -9.87 37.20 -23.36
N ILE A 68 -9.49 36.68 -24.53
CA ILE A 68 -8.94 35.32 -24.68
C ILE A 68 -7.66 35.17 -23.87
N ASN A 69 -6.77 36.16 -23.92
CA ASN A 69 -5.54 36.16 -23.14
C ASN A 69 -5.83 36.17 -21.63
N GLU A 70 -6.80 36.96 -21.17
CA GLU A 70 -7.18 37.04 -19.76
C GLU A 70 -7.78 35.72 -19.25
N GLU A 71 -8.65 35.08 -20.04
CA GLU A 71 -9.20 33.75 -19.72
C GLU A 71 -8.10 32.69 -19.66
N SER A 72 -7.19 32.68 -20.63
CA SER A 72 -6.05 31.76 -20.65
C SER A 72 -5.18 31.94 -19.40
N ILE A 73 -4.90 33.19 -18.99
CA ILE A 73 -4.14 33.49 -17.77
C ILE A 73 -4.86 32.95 -16.53
N LYS A 74 -6.18 33.11 -16.43
CA LYS A 74 -6.98 32.59 -15.31
C LYS A 74 -6.94 31.05 -15.26
N GLU A 75 -7.08 30.39 -16.40
CA GLU A 75 -6.99 28.92 -16.50
C GLU A 75 -5.61 28.41 -16.07
N LEU A 76 -4.54 29.07 -16.55
CA LEU A 76 -3.15 28.77 -16.16
C LEU A 76 -2.92 28.95 -14.66
N GLN A 77 -3.46 30.00 -14.04
CA GLN A 77 -3.38 30.19 -12.59
C GLN A 77 -4.10 29.08 -11.82
N LEU A 78 -5.31 28.71 -12.24
CA LEU A 78 -6.07 27.63 -11.61
C LEU A 78 -5.36 26.28 -11.74
N ALA A 79 -4.77 26.00 -12.91
CA ALA A 79 -3.94 24.81 -13.12
C ALA A 79 -2.69 24.81 -12.24
N LEU A 80 -2.05 25.98 -12.04
CA LEU A 80 -0.90 26.13 -11.15
C LEU A 80 -1.27 25.87 -9.67
N GLU A 81 -2.37 26.43 -9.19
CA GLU A 81 -2.89 26.18 -7.83
C GLU A 81 -3.26 24.72 -7.63
N GLN A 82 -3.88 24.09 -8.64
CA GLN A 82 -4.21 22.68 -8.59
C GLN A 82 -2.95 21.80 -8.59
N ALA A 83 -1.92 22.16 -9.37
CA ALA A 83 -0.63 21.47 -9.35
C ALA A 83 0.06 21.64 -7.99
N GLN A 84 0.05 22.85 -7.42
CA GLN A 84 0.66 23.14 -6.13
C GLN A 84 -0.05 22.42 -4.96
N SER A 85 -1.38 22.31 -4.99
CA SER A 85 -2.11 21.53 -3.98
C SER A 85 -1.79 20.04 -4.10
N LYS A 86 -1.74 19.49 -5.31
CA LYS A 86 -1.32 18.10 -5.55
C LYS A 86 0.10 17.84 -5.04
N THR A 87 1.07 18.72 -5.30
CA THR A 87 2.44 18.55 -4.83
C THR A 87 2.54 18.62 -3.32
N LYS A 88 1.78 19.49 -2.65
CA LYS A 88 1.67 19.52 -1.18
C LYS A 88 1.14 18.21 -0.63
N THR A 89 0.01 17.72 -1.14
CA THR A 89 -0.57 16.44 -0.71
C THR A 89 0.36 15.26 -0.96
N LEU A 90 1.06 15.24 -2.10
CA LEU A 90 2.06 14.22 -2.39
C LEU A 90 3.22 14.27 -1.39
N THR A 91 3.70 15.47 -1.05
CA THR A 91 4.78 15.67 -0.08
C THR A 91 4.37 15.24 1.33
N GLU A 92 3.14 15.54 1.75
CA GLU A 92 2.59 15.08 3.03
C GLU A 92 2.46 13.55 3.08
N ARG A 93 2.00 12.93 1.97
CA ARG A 93 1.92 11.47 1.86
C ARG A 93 3.29 10.81 1.89
N THR A 94 4.31 11.36 1.23
CA THR A 94 5.67 10.79 1.26
C THR A 94 6.30 10.92 2.65
N ALA A 95 6.08 12.05 3.34
CA ALA A 95 6.51 12.21 4.73
C ALA A 95 5.82 11.20 5.66
N SER A 96 4.49 11.05 5.53
CA SER A 96 3.72 10.07 6.33
C SER A 96 4.14 8.63 6.07
N LEU A 97 4.38 8.24 4.81
CA LEU A 97 4.85 6.91 4.47
C LEU A 97 6.26 6.64 5.00
N THR A 98 7.13 7.64 4.98
CA THR A 98 8.49 7.53 5.55
C THR A 98 8.41 7.30 7.06
N GLU A 99 7.56 8.04 7.75
CA GLU A 99 7.33 7.87 9.19
C GLU A 99 6.79 6.48 9.52
N GLN A 100 5.79 6.00 8.77
CA GLN A 100 5.25 4.65 8.94
C GLN A 100 6.30 3.55 8.69
N LEU A 101 7.20 3.76 7.73
CA LEU A 101 8.27 2.82 7.42
C LEU A 101 9.28 2.76 8.58
N ASN A 102 9.68 3.92 9.11
CA ASN A 102 10.56 3.99 10.28
C ASN A 102 9.93 3.34 11.51
N GLN A 103 8.67 3.67 11.82
CA GLN A 103 7.95 3.08 12.95
C GLN A 103 7.83 1.56 12.82
N LYS A 104 7.52 1.06 11.61
CA LYS A 104 7.43 -0.39 11.35
C LYS A 104 8.79 -1.07 11.47
N LYS A 105 9.87 -0.41 11.03
CA LYS A 105 11.23 -0.93 11.15
C LYS A 105 11.67 -1.03 12.61
N GLU A 106 11.41 -0.01 13.43
CA GLU A 106 11.69 -0.02 14.86
C GLU A 106 10.88 -1.10 15.60
N SER A 107 9.58 -1.18 15.30
CA SER A 107 8.70 -2.22 15.85
C SER A 107 9.19 -3.63 15.48
N GLN A 108 9.59 -3.85 14.22
CA GLN A 108 10.11 -5.14 13.78
C GLN A 108 11.46 -5.47 14.44
N GLN A 109 12.35 -4.48 14.59
CA GLN A 109 13.63 -4.67 15.26
C GLN A 109 13.44 -5.02 16.75
N SER A 110 12.53 -4.35 17.45
CA SER A 110 12.19 -4.66 18.84
C SER A 110 11.54 -6.03 18.98
N ALA A 111 10.62 -6.38 18.08
CA ALA A 111 9.98 -7.69 18.07
C ALA A 111 10.98 -8.83 17.82
N ASN A 112 11.92 -8.64 16.89
CA ASN A 112 12.99 -9.61 16.65
C ASN A 112 13.91 -9.77 17.86
N ALA A 113 14.33 -8.67 18.48
CA ALA A 113 15.17 -8.74 19.67
C ALA A 113 14.49 -9.46 20.84
N ASN A 114 13.19 -9.19 21.07
CA ASN A 114 12.41 -9.89 22.09
C ASN A 114 12.23 -11.39 21.74
N ALA A 115 11.99 -11.72 20.47
CA ALA A 115 11.90 -13.10 20.03
C ALA A 115 13.24 -13.85 20.21
N GLU A 116 14.38 -13.22 19.89
CA GLU A 116 15.71 -13.79 20.12
C GLU A 116 15.96 -14.04 21.61
N GLU A 117 15.62 -13.09 22.48
CA GLU A 117 15.74 -13.24 23.94
C GLU A 117 14.86 -14.38 24.47
N GLN A 118 13.62 -14.51 23.98
CA GLN A 118 12.73 -15.62 24.35
C GLN A 118 13.26 -16.97 23.87
N ILE A 119 13.82 -17.04 22.66
CA ILE A 119 14.41 -18.27 22.13
C ILE A 119 15.63 -18.67 22.98
N GLU A 120 16.48 -17.72 23.36
CA GLU A 120 17.62 -17.98 24.22
C GLU A 120 17.19 -18.51 25.60
N GLU A 121 16.22 -17.86 26.23
CA GLU A 121 15.70 -18.27 27.53
C GLU A 121 15.02 -19.65 27.47
N LEU A 122 14.21 -19.91 26.44
CA LEU A 122 13.60 -21.24 26.24
C LEU A 122 14.65 -22.33 26.02
N ASN A 123 15.71 -22.05 25.26
CA ASN A 123 16.81 -23.01 25.07
C ASN A 123 17.54 -23.32 26.38
N LYS A 124 17.74 -22.31 27.24
CA LYS A 124 18.33 -22.47 28.57
C LYS A 124 17.44 -23.31 29.48
N GLN A 125 16.13 -23.07 29.46
CA GLN A 125 15.17 -23.87 30.22
C GLN A 125 15.13 -25.32 29.73
N LEU A 126 15.10 -25.55 28.41
CA LEU A 126 15.16 -26.89 27.83
C LEU A 126 16.43 -27.63 28.25
N LYS A 127 17.59 -26.99 28.18
CA LYS A 127 18.85 -27.59 28.62
C LYS A 127 18.81 -27.96 30.11
N THR A 128 18.30 -27.07 30.95
CA THR A 128 18.19 -27.30 32.41
C THR A 128 17.21 -28.43 32.72
N ALA A 129 16.07 -28.47 32.02
CA ALA A 129 15.08 -29.53 32.15
C ALA A 129 15.67 -30.88 31.70
N GLN A 130 16.43 -30.89 30.60
CA GLN A 130 17.09 -32.08 30.09
C GLN A 130 18.15 -32.62 31.07
N GLU A 131 19.04 -31.76 31.60
CA GLU A 131 20.01 -32.16 32.63
C GLU A 131 19.33 -32.70 33.90
N THR A 132 18.18 -32.12 34.27
CA THR A 132 17.39 -32.58 35.42
C THR A 132 16.78 -33.96 35.14
N ALA A 133 16.20 -34.16 33.96
CA ALA A 133 15.66 -35.44 33.53
C ALA A 133 16.73 -36.53 33.52
N ASP A 134 17.94 -36.23 33.01
CA ASP A 134 19.06 -37.17 33.01
C ASP A 134 19.51 -37.54 34.43
N LYS A 135 19.58 -36.57 35.35
CA LYS A 135 19.86 -36.83 36.77
C LYS A 135 18.81 -37.73 37.41
N GLN A 136 17.52 -37.47 37.15
CA GLN A 136 16.44 -38.28 37.69
C GLN A 136 16.44 -39.69 37.09
N ARG A 137 16.70 -39.84 35.79
CA ARG A 137 16.87 -41.13 35.12
C ARG A 137 18.02 -41.93 35.74
N GLY A 138 19.15 -41.26 36.02
CA GLY A 138 20.29 -41.87 36.71
C GLY A 138 19.93 -42.34 38.12
N ARG A 139 19.22 -41.51 38.90
CA ARG A 139 18.72 -41.87 40.24
C ARG A 139 17.75 -43.04 40.21
N ALA A 140 16.79 -43.03 39.29
CA ALA A 140 15.83 -44.11 39.13
C ALA A 140 16.52 -45.43 38.78
N SER A 141 17.52 -45.40 37.88
CA SER A 141 18.33 -46.58 37.53
C SER A 141 19.13 -47.10 38.73
N TRP A 142 19.74 -46.20 39.52
CA TRP A 142 20.45 -46.58 40.74
C TRP A 142 19.51 -47.19 41.79
N LEU A 143 18.38 -46.56 42.06
CA LEU A 143 17.35 -47.06 43.00
C LEU A 143 16.80 -48.42 42.57
N ALA A 144 16.59 -48.64 41.27
CA ALA A 144 16.13 -49.92 40.75
C ALA A 144 17.13 -51.05 41.05
N LYS A 145 18.42 -50.81 40.84
CA LYS A 145 19.48 -51.78 41.17
C LYS A 145 19.57 -52.07 42.66
N GLU A 146 19.52 -51.01 43.48
CA GLU A 146 19.58 -51.16 44.93
C GLU A 146 18.35 -51.90 45.47
N ARG A 147 17.17 -51.64 44.91
CA ARG A 147 15.96 -52.40 45.22
C ARG A 147 16.15 -53.89 44.91
N THR A 148 16.66 -54.24 43.73
CA THR A 148 16.91 -55.66 43.40
C THR A 148 17.92 -56.31 44.35
N ARG A 149 18.98 -55.57 44.74
CA ARG A 149 19.97 -56.05 45.72
C ARG A 149 19.33 -56.33 47.07
N LEU A 150 18.60 -55.35 47.61
CA LEU A 150 17.91 -55.48 48.90
C LEU A 150 16.85 -56.59 48.87
N GLU A 151 16.08 -56.74 47.78
CA GLU A 151 15.12 -57.85 47.61
C GLU A 151 15.83 -59.22 47.67
N SER A 152 17.03 -59.34 47.10
CA SER A 152 17.84 -60.56 47.17
C SER A 152 18.35 -60.85 48.58
N GLU A 153 18.85 -59.83 49.30
CA GLU A 153 19.29 -59.94 50.70
C GLU A 153 18.14 -60.34 51.63
N VAL A 154 16.97 -59.73 51.47
CA VAL A 154 15.75 -60.09 52.22
C VAL A 154 15.35 -61.55 51.96
N THR A 155 15.44 -62.01 50.71
CA THR A 155 15.11 -63.39 50.35
C THR A 155 16.09 -64.37 50.99
N GLN A 156 17.39 -64.08 50.96
CA GLN A 156 18.42 -64.90 51.62
C GLN A 156 18.22 -64.93 53.14
N LEU A 157 17.99 -63.79 53.78
CA LEU A 157 17.74 -63.72 55.23
C LEU A 157 16.49 -64.51 55.62
N LYS A 158 15.40 -64.41 54.84
CA LYS A 158 14.20 -65.24 55.05
C LYS A 158 14.52 -66.73 54.98
N GLN A 159 15.32 -67.14 54.00
CA GLN A 159 15.73 -68.54 53.85
C GLN A 159 16.59 -69.01 55.03
N GLN A 160 17.55 -68.19 55.49
CA GLN A 160 18.36 -68.48 56.68
C GLN A 160 17.52 -68.58 57.95
N VAL A 161 16.58 -67.66 58.18
CA VAL A 161 15.67 -67.70 59.33
C VAL A 161 14.82 -68.98 59.30
N SER A 162 14.29 -69.34 58.13
CA SER A 162 13.52 -70.58 57.95
C SER A 162 14.37 -71.83 58.25
N GLN A 163 15.61 -71.89 57.76
CA GLN A 163 16.54 -72.97 58.05
C GLN A 163 16.91 -73.05 59.54
N LEU A 164 17.17 -71.92 60.20
CA LEU A 164 17.45 -71.86 61.63
C LEU A 164 16.23 -72.29 62.47
N GLN A 165 15.01 -71.91 62.07
CA GLN A 165 13.78 -72.37 62.70
C GLN A 165 13.59 -73.89 62.52
N ALA A 166 13.82 -74.41 61.31
CA ALA A 166 13.77 -75.85 61.04
C ALA A 166 14.82 -76.61 61.87
N ALA A 167 16.06 -76.11 61.94
CA ALA A 167 17.12 -76.68 62.75
C ALA A 167 16.81 -76.63 64.25
N LYS A 168 16.22 -75.55 64.76
CA LYS A 168 15.77 -75.46 66.16
C LYS A 168 14.65 -76.47 66.46
N ASN A 169 13.69 -76.62 65.55
CA ASN A 169 12.63 -77.61 65.68
C ASN A 169 13.18 -79.04 65.63
N ALA A 170 14.17 -79.30 64.77
CA ALA A 170 14.89 -80.57 64.74
C ALA A 170 15.66 -80.85 66.04
N THR A 171 16.35 -79.85 66.60
CA THR A 171 17.06 -79.97 67.89
C THR A 171 16.11 -80.17 69.08
N ASN A 172 14.92 -79.56 69.05
CA ASN A 172 13.87 -79.82 70.05
C ASN A 172 13.25 -81.22 69.90
N ASN A 173 13.20 -81.77 68.69
CA ASN A 173 12.80 -83.16 68.43
C ASN A 173 13.90 -84.19 68.76
N THR A 174 15.16 -83.79 69.00
CA THR A 174 16.21 -84.72 69.44
C THR A 174 16.17 -85.01 70.95
N THR A 175 15.46 -84.21 71.75
CA THR A 175 15.24 -84.50 73.19
C THR A 175 13.91 -85.23 73.46
N THR A 176 13.07 -85.44 72.44
CA THR A 176 11.84 -86.23 72.62
C THR A 176 11.55 -87.06 71.37
N GLN A 177 11.46 -88.39 71.55
CA GLN A 177 10.95 -89.42 70.61
C GLN A 177 11.97 -89.86 69.53
N SER A 178 12.54 -91.08 69.55
CA SER A 178 11.93 -92.42 69.64
C SER A 178 10.57 -92.53 68.94
N THR A 179 10.57 -93.31 67.86
CA THR A 179 9.45 -93.73 66.97
C THR A 179 8.84 -92.63 66.08
N LEU A 180 8.43 -92.86 64.83
CA LEU A 180 8.60 -93.86 63.77
C LEU A 180 7.74 -93.32 62.61
N ASN A 181 8.15 -93.52 61.36
CA ASN A 181 7.35 -93.46 60.10
C ASN A 181 7.28 -92.16 59.25
N ASN A 182 8.06 -92.25 58.16
CA ASN A 182 8.01 -91.82 56.75
C ASN A 182 6.61 -91.94 56.04
N PRO A 183 6.42 -91.59 54.73
CA PRO A 183 6.80 -90.41 53.90
C PRO A 183 5.64 -89.81 53.03
N GLU A 184 6.01 -88.79 52.24
CA GLU A 184 5.61 -88.51 50.82
C GLU A 184 4.62 -87.34 50.54
N THR A 185 5.11 -86.14 50.14
CA THR A 185 5.24 -85.53 48.78
C THR A 185 3.88 -85.28 48.06
N THR A 186 3.49 -84.07 47.64
CA THR A 186 3.97 -83.39 46.41
C THR A 186 3.39 -81.97 46.26
N ASP A 187 4.22 -81.09 45.70
CA ASP A 187 4.01 -79.71 45.21
C ASP A 187 2.88 -79.48 44.17
N VAL A 188 2.55 -78.19 43.96
CA VAL A 188 2.42 -77.43 42.68
C VAL A 188 1.57 -76.17 42.99
N GLN A 189 2.14 -74.97 43.16
CA GLN A 189 2.63 -73.99 42.17
C GLN A 189 1.54 -73.32 41.30
N THR A 190 1.54 -71.98 41.25
CA THR A 190 1.39 -71.13 40.03
C THR A 190 0.34 -69.98 40.11
N SER A 191 0.92 -68.78 40.25
CA SER A 191 0.73 -67.53 39.49
C SER A 191 -0.57 -66.70 39.48
N GLN A 192 -0.33 -65.43 39.83
CA GLN A 192 -1.00 -64.22 39.37
C GLN A 192 -0.99 -64.09 37.84
N ASN A 193 -2.05 -63.53 37.26
CA ASN A 193 -1.90 -62.62 36.11
C ASN A 193 -3.10 -61.65 36.02
N THR A 194 -2.85 -60.37 36.29
CA THR A 194 -3.73 -59.24 35.96
C THR A 194 -2.87 -58.23 35.22
N SER A 195 -3.20 -57.91 33.97
CA SER A 195 -2.77 -56.70 33.27
C SER A 195 -3.59 -56.54 31.98
N THR A 196 -4.62 -55.69 32.04
CA THR A 196 -5.28 -55.10 30.87
C THR A 196 -4.91 -53.62 30.84
N PRO A 197 -4.38 -53.07 29.73
CA PRO A 197 -4.32 -51.62 29.53
C PRO A 197 -5.56 -51.15 28.77
N PRO A 198 -6.09 -49.95 29.04
CA PRO A 198 -6.79 -49.19 28.02
C PRO A 198 -5.88 -48.07 27.50
N ASP A 199 -5.69 -48.12 26.18
CA ASP A 199 -5.33 -46.99 25.34
C ASP A 199 -6.49 -45.97 25.29
N GLU A 200 -6.19 -44.68 25.40
CA GLU A 200 -6.97 -43.53 24.91
C GLU A 200 -5.92 -42.51 24.43
N GLU A 201 -5.67 -42.33 23.11
CA GLU A 201 -6.44 -41.46 22.19
C GLU A 201 -6.97 -40.23 22.94
N GLY A 202 -6.36 -39.05 22.87
CA GLY A 202 -6.24 -38.26 21.65
C GLY A 202 -7.44 -37.32 21.57
N ASP A 203 -7.28 -36.05 21.96
CA ASP A 203 -7.97 -34.98 21.26
C ASP A 203 -7.21 -33.66 21.41
N GLY A 204 -7.03 -33.01 20.28
CA GLY A 204 -6.44 -31.70 20.15
C GLY A 204 -7.53 -30.69 19.86
N THR A 205 -7.47 -29.57 20.57
CA THR A 205 -8.06 -28.29 20.16
C THR A 205 -7.11 -27.19 20.56
#